data_AF-A0A7S2KQZ4-F1
#
_entry.id   AF-A0A7S2KQZ4-F1
#
_cell.length_a   1.000
_cell.length_b   1.000
_cell.length_c   1.000
_cell.angle_alpha   90.00
_cell.angle_beta   90.00
_cell.angle_gamma   90.00
#
_symmetry.space_group_name_H-M   'P 1'
#
loop_
_entity.id
_entity.type
_entity.pdbx_description
1 polymer ?
#
loop_
_entity_poly.entity_id
_entity_poly.type
_entity_poly.pdbx_seq_one_letter_code
_entity_poly.pdbx_strand_id
1 'polypeptide(L)'
;PPGRPRSFCALHRLEGVWYAFEMHVLAGLRGHDDVGGRAELDRVRCLSSLDSKHMARYATAWCEEFICLPEAIRPRPSHLAADGYSVALLVQTELCDGTPLREWLASRTVADAGEDGASGQAASTPVGEARLELAFAEHVAKACRDVHRPR
;
A
#
# COMPACT_ATOMS: atom_id res chain seq x y z
N PRO A 1 -16.27 -3.74 0.28
CA PRO A 1 -17.07 -3.32 -0.89
C PRO A 1 -16.42 -3.90 -2.15
N PRO A 2 -17.17 -4.24 -3.20
CA PRO A 2 -16.59 -4.58 -4.49
C PRO A 2 -15.64 -3.46 -4.92
N GLY A 3 -14.42 -3.83 -5.35
CA GLY A 3 -13.40 -2.88 -5.79
C GLY A 3 -12.43 -2.34 -4.72
N ARG A 4 -12.56 -2.69 -3.43
CA ARG A 4 -11.50 -2.33 -2.45
C ARG A 4 -10.34 -3.34 -2.55
N PRO A 5 -9.11 -2.87 -2.76
CA PRO A 5 -7.94 -3.74 -2.78
C PRO A 5 -7.80 -4.49 -1.46
N ARG A 6 -7.40 -5.76 -1.55
CA ARG A 6 -7.04 -6.56 -0.38
C ARG A 6 -5.54 -6.49 -0.20
N SER A 7 -5.09 -6.18 1.01
CA SER A 7 -3.66 -6.13 1.34
C SER A 7 -3.26 -7.33 2.20
N PHE A 8 -2.09 -7.90 1.93
CA PHE A 8 -1.49 -8.95 2.73
C PHE A 8 0.04 -8.88 2.63
N CYS A 9 0.76 -9.57 3.52
CA CYS A 9 2.20 -9.74 3.41
C CYS A 9 2.55 -11.17 3.02
N ALA A 10 3.64 -11.35 2.29
CA ALA A 10 4.16 -12.68 1.98
C ALA A 10 5.69 -12.70 1.92
N LEU A 11 6.26 -13.84 2.26
CA LEU A 11 7.71 -14.09 2.20
C LEU A 11 8.10 -14.54 0.79
N HIS A 12 9.01 -13.80 0.17
CA HIS A 12 9.60 -14.17 -1.11
C HIS A 12 10.57 -15.34 -0.91
N ARG A 13 10.26 -16.50 -1.49
CA ARG A 13 10.97 -17.75 -1.19
C ARG A 13 12.44 -17.76 -1.64
N LEU A 14 12.77 -17.06 -2.72
CA LEU A 14 14.14 -17.03 -3.25
C LEU A 14 15.03 -16.01 -2.55
N GLU A 15 14.44 -14.90 -2.09
CA GLU A 15 15.18 -13.80 -1.46
C GLU A 15 15.18 -13.88 0.07
N GLY A 16 14.21 -14.58 0.66
CA GLY A 16 14.02 -14.59 2.11
C GLY A 16 13.51 -13.25 2.67
N VAL A 17 12.91 -12.39 1.84
CA VAL A 17 12.44 -11.04 2.20
C VAL A 17 10.92 -10.98 2.22
N TRP A 18 10.36 -10.27 3.21
CA TRP A 18 8.92 -10.01 3.29
C TRP A 18 8.53 -8.81 2.42
N TYR A 19 7.44 -8.96 1.69
CA TYR A 19 6.84 -7.90 0.88
C TYR A 19 5.39 -7.66 1.28
N ALA A 20 4.92 -6.45 1.01
CA ALA A 20 3.50 -6.11 1.03
C ALA A 20 2.91 -6.33 -0.36
N PHE A 21 1.69 -6.85 -0.38
CA PHE A 21 0.92 -7.13 -1.60
C PHE A 21 -0.40 -6.40 -1.56
N GLU A 22 -0.74 -5.75 -2.65
CA GLU A 22 -2.07 -5.22 -2.93
C GLU A 22 -2.70 -6.05 -4.05
N MET A 23 -3.88 -6.62 -3.78
CA MET A 23 -4.62 -7.43 -4.75
C MET A 23 -5.88 -6.70 -5.21
N HIS A 24 -5.97 -6.50 -6.51
CA HIS A 24 -7.14 -5.95 -7.19
C HIS A 24 -7.83 -7.05 -7.99
N VAL A 25 -9.15 -7.12 -7.91
CA VAL A 25 -9.95 -8.02 -8.75
C VAL A 25 -10.26 -7.29 -10.05
N LEU A 26 -9.74 -7.81 -11.16
CA LEU A 26 -10.10 -7.38 -12.51
C LEU A 26 -11.18 -8.34 -13.01
N ALA A 27 -12.39 -7.84 -13.23
CA ALA A 27 -13.54 -8.65 -13.63
C ALA A 27 -14.11 -8.18 -14.97
N GLY A 28 -14.87 -9.06 -15.62
CA GLY A 28 -15.52 -8.78 -16.91
C GLY A 28 -14.55 -8.72 -18.08
N LEU A 29 -13.39 -9.39 -17.97
CA LEU A 29 -12.41 -9.47 -19.04
C LEU A 29 -12.94 -10.37 -20.17
N ARG A 30 -12.71 -9.95 -21.40
CA ARG A 30 -12.97 -10.74 -22.61
C ARG A 30 -11.71 -11.53 -22.95
N GLY A 31 -11.87 -12.65 -23.66
CA GLY A 31 -10.75 -13.54 -24.01
C GLY A 31 -9.62 -12.91 -24.87
N HIS A 32 -9.84 -11.71 -25.40
CA HIS A 32 -8.84 -10.97 -26.19
C HIS A 32 -8.43 -9.64 -25.53
N ASP A 33 -8.83 -9.39 -24.28
CA ASP A 33 -8.42 -8.18 -23.59
C ASP A 33 -6.92 -8.23 -23.31
N ASP A 34 -6.20 -7.20 -23.75
CA ASP A 34 -4.78 -7.03 -23.41
C ASP A 34 -4.66 -6.61 -21.94
N VAL A 35 -4.39 -7.59 -21.09
CA VAL A 35 -4.13 -7.36 -19.67
C VAL A 35 -2.77 -6.69 -19.46
N GLY A 36 -1.81 -6.92 -20.35
CA GLY A 36 -0.43 -6.43 -20.25
C GLY A 36 -0.26 -4.94 -20.55
N GLY A 37 -1.15 -4.37 -21.36
CA GLY A 37 -1.23 -2.93 -21.67
C GLY A 37 -2.15 -2.13 -20.73
N ARG A 38 -2.52 -2.70 -19.58
CA ARG A 38 -3.39 -2.01 -18.62
C ARG A 38 -2.64 -0.91 -17.87
N ALA A 39 -3.31 0.23 -17.71
CA ALA A 39 -2.76 1.41 -17.04
C ALA A 39 -2.27 1.12 -15.61
N GLU A 40 -2.85 0.15 -14.91
CA GLU A 40 -2.41 -0.24 -13.57
C GLU A 40 -1.02 -0.89 -13.58
N LEU A 41 -0.71 -1.74 -14.57
CA LEU A 41 0.61 -2.34 -14.72
C LEU A 41 1.64 -1.30 -15.17
N ASP A 42 1.26 -0.40 -16.07
CA ASP A 42 2.13 0.69 -16.51
C ASP A 42 2.47 1.64 -15.37
N ARG A 43 1.52 1.92 -14.46
CA ARG A 43 1.79 2.68 -13.24
C ARG A 43 2.85 2.01 -12.37
N VAL A 44 2.75 0.70 -12.15
CA VAL A 44 3.75 -0.02 -11.34
C VAL A 44 5.12 0.02 -12.01
N ARG A 45 5.21 -0.15 -13.34
CA ARG A 45 6.47 -0.01 -14.09
C ARG A 45 7.08 1.39 -13.98
N CYS A 46 6.24 2.42 -14.06
CA CYS A 46 6.69 3.79 -13.85
C CYS A 46 7.20 3.98 -12.42
N LEU A 47 6.45 3.52 -11.42
CA LEU A 47 6.81 3.70 -10.01
C LEU A 47 8.00 2.83 -9.58
N SER A 48 8.20 1.66 -10.18
CA SER A 48 9.29 0.73 -9.82
C SER A 48 10.67 1.28 -10.16
N SER A 49 10.77 2.23 -11.08
CA SER A 49 12.02 2.91 -11.38
C SER A 49 12.22 4.19 -10.55
N LEU A 50 11.31 4.52 -9.61
CA LEU A 50 11.59 5.56 -8.61
C LEU A 50 12.47 4.96 -7.52
N ASP A 51 13.69 5.46 -7.41
CA ASP A 51 14.58 5.18 -6.28
C ASP A 51 14.54 6.36 -5.30
N SER A 52 13.52 6.37 -4.44
CA SER A 52 13.35 7.40 -3.41
C SER A 52 13.17 6.76 -2.04
N LYS A 53 14.05 7.12 -1.10
CA LYS A 53 13.94 6.72 0.32
C LYS A 53 12.71 7.28 1.04
N HIS A 54 11.95 8.15 0.38
CA HIS A 54 10.76 8.79 0.93
C HIS A 54 9.47 8.11 0.47
N MET A 55 9.57 7.06 -0.34
CA MET A 55 8.43 6.33 -0.89
C MET A 55 8.66 4.83 -0.76
N ALA A 56 7.58 4.08 -0.57
CA ALA A 56 7.63 2.63 -0.66
C ALA A 56 8.05 2.22 -2.07
N ARG A 57 9.12 1.42 -2.18
CA ARG A 57 9.56 0.87 -3.47
C ARG A 57 8.53 -0.10 -4.03
N TYR A 58 8.12 0.13 -5.28
CA TYR A 58 7.35 -0.82 -6.07
C TYR A 58 8.29 -1.84 -6.69
N ALA A 59 8.13 -3.11 -6.34
CA ALA A 59 9.01 -4.17 -6.81
C ALA A 59 8.56 -4.70 -8.18
N THR A 60 7.31 -5.14 -8.28
CA THR A 60 6.74 -5.72 -9.51
C THR A 60 5.22 -5.77 -9.43
N ALA A 61 4.56 -6.04 -10.55
CA ALA A 61 3.14 -6.39 -10.60
C ALA A 61 2.85 -7.39 -11.71
N TRP A 62 1.87 -8.26 -11.48
CA TRP A 62 1.46 -9.28 -12.45
C TRP A 62 0.01 -9.70 -12.21
N CYS A 63 -0.54 -10.43 -13.17
CA CYS A 63 -1.89 -10.97 -13.08
C CYS A 63 -1.87 -12.48 -12.86
N GLU A 64 -2.79 -12.98 -12.05
CA GLU A 64 -2.97 -14.40 -11.75
C GLU A 64 -4.43 -14.81 -11.84
N GLU A 65 -4.67 -16.04 -12.32
CA GLU A 65 -5.97 -16.67 -12.21
C GLU A 65 -6.28 -17.02 -10.75
N PHE A 66 -7.55 -16.93 -10.34
CA PHE A 66 -7.91 -17.22 -8.95
C PHE A 66 -7.66 -18.66 -8.52
N ILE A 67 -7.64 -19.61 -9.46
CA ILE A 67 -7.30 -21.00 -9.17
C ILE A 67 -5.84 -21.17 -8.76
N CYS A 68 -4.95 -20.30 -9.24
CA CYS A 68 -3.53 -20.29 -8.92
C CYS A 68 -3.24 -19.65 -7.56
N LEU A 69 -4.16 -18.83 -7.02
CA LEU A 69 -3.97 -18.17 -5.74
C LEU A 69 -4.14 -19.16 -4.56
N PRO A 70 -3.46 -18.93 -3.42
CA PRO A 70 -3.74 -19.61 -2.16
C PRO A 70 -5.20 -19.38 -1.70
N GLU A 71 -5.85 -20.42 -1.19
CA GLU A 71 -7.25 -20.38 -0.76
C GLU A 71 -7.54 -19.25 0.23
N ALA A 72 -6.60 -18.97 1.15
CA ALA A 72 -6.73 -17.90 2.16
C ALA A 72 -6.92 -16.50 1.55
N ILE A 73 -6.36 -16.24 0.37
CA ILE A 73 -6.44 -14.92 -0.29
C ILE A 73 -7.40 -14.89 -1.47
N ARG A 74 -7.92 -16.05 -1.92
CA ARG A 74 -8.86 -16.13 -3.03
C ARG A 74 -10.06 -15.19 -2.82
N PRO A 75 -10.46 -14.42 -3.84
CA PRO A 75 -11.70 -13.67 -3.80
C PRO A 75 -12.90 -14.60 -3.64
N ARG A 76 -13.93 -14.12 -2.91
CA ARG A 76 -15.19 -14.87 -2.80
C ARG A 76 -15.92 -14.88 -4.15
N PRO A 77 -16.69 -15.94 -4.46
CA PRO A 77 -17.45 -16.03 -5.71
C PRO A 77 -18.38 -14.85 -5.96
N SER A 78 -18.91 -14.23 -4.91
CA SER A 78 -19.76 -13.04 -4.98
C SER A 78 -19.07 -11.78 -5.53
N HIS A 79 -17.74 -11.79 -5.69
CA HIS A 79 -16.96 -10.71 -6.27
C HIS A 79 -16.57 -10.96 -7.73
N LEU A 80 -17.00 -12.09 -8.30
CA LEU A 80 -16.75 -12.45 -9.69
C LEU A 80 -17.86 -11.87 -10.57
N ALA A 81 -17.51 -11.38 -11.75
CA ALA A 81 -18.52 -11.00 -12.73
C ALA A 81 -19.32 -12.24 -13.16
N ALA A 82 -20.64 -12.10 -13.30
CA ALA A 82 -21.50 -13.16 -13.81
C ALA A 82 -21.16 -13.52 -15.27
N ASP A 83 -20.68 -12.54 -16.03
CA ASP A 83 -20.26 -12.67 -17.43
C ASP A 83 -18.79 -12.23 -17.59
N GLY A 84 -17.96 -13.12 -18.16
CA GLY A 84 -16.56 -12.85 -18.51
C GLY A 84 -15.52 -13.44 -17.56
N TYR A 85 -14.25 -13.27 -17.91
CA TYR A 85 -13.12 -13.75 -17.13
C TYR A 85 -12.79 -12.77 -16.01
N SER A 86 -12.24 -13.29 -14.91
CA SER A 86 -11.77 -12.49 -13.80
C SER A 86 -10.42 -12.97 -13.33
N VAL A 87 -9.50 -12.04 -13.06
CA VAL A 87 -8.13 -12.31 -12.61
C VAL A 87 -7.78 -11.40 -11.44
N ALA A 88 -6.77 -11.79 -10.67
CA ALA A 88 -6.16 -10.95 -9.65
C ALA A 88 -4.99 -10.18 -10.26
N LEU A 89 -5.01 -8.87 -10.17
CA LEU A 89 -3.80 -8.05 -10.31
C LEU A 89 -3.13 -7.96 -8.94
N LEU A 90 -1.90 -8.47 -8.86
CA LEU A 90 -1.04 -8.42 -7.69
C LEU A 90 0.01 -7.33 -7.88
N VAL A 91 0.09 -6.40 -6.92
CA VAL A 91 1.12 -5.37 -6.85
C VAL A 91 1.99 -5.67 -5.64
N GLN A 92 3.28 -5.88 -5.87
CA GLN A 92 4.28 -6.13 -4.84
C GLN A 92 5.03 -4.84 -4.52
N THR A 93 5.00 -4.43 -3.26
CA THR A 93 5.78 -3.31 -2.73
C THR A 93 6.65 -3.76 -1.58
N GLU A 94 7.68 -2.99 -1.26
CA GLU A 94 8.41 -3.21 -0.01
C GLU A 94 7.47 -3.13 1.20
N LEU A 95 7.77 -3.91 2.23
CA LEU A 95 7.02 -3.90 3.47
C LEU A 95 7.57 -2.77 4.36
N CYS A 96 6.74 -1.78 4.65
CA CYS A 96 7.02 -0.77 5.66
C CYS A 96 6.47 -1.26 7.02
N ASP A 97 7.31 -1.26 8.04
CA ASP A 97 7.00 -1.66 9.42
C ASP A 97 6.51 -0.51 10.30
N GLY A 98 6.50 0.71 9.76
CA GLY A 98 6.01 1.90 10.45
C GLY A 98 4.49 1.95 10.60
N THR A 99 4.03 2.63 11.65
CA THR A 99 2.60 2.90 11.87
C THR A 99 2.04 3.84 10.79
N PRO A 100 0.89 3.53 10.17
CA PRO A 100 0.23 4.44 9.26
C PRO A 100 -0.06 5.79 9.92
N LEU A 101 0.19 6.90 9.22
CA LEU A 101 0.03 8.25 9.77
C LEU A 101 -1.35 8.49 10.41
N ARG A 102 -2.41 7.94 9.80
CA ARG A 102 -3.79 8.06 10.32
C ARG A 102 -3.92 7.42 11.70
N GLU A 103 -3.36 6.24 11.89
CA GLU A 103 -3.43 5.50 13.15
C GLU A 103 -2.55 6.19 14.20
N TRP A 104 -1.36 6.65 13.79
CA TRP A 104 -0.49 7.45 14.65
C TRP A 104 -1.20 8.72 15.14
N LEU A 105 -1.83 9.51 14.25
CA LEU A 105 -2.60 10.70 14.64
C LEU A 105 -3.75 10.39 15.59
N ALA A 106 -4.52 9.31 15.32
CA ALA A 106 -5.63 8.91 16.16
C ALA A 106 -5.19 8.50 17.58
N SER A 107 -4.04 7.83 17.71
CA SER A 107 -3.49 7.44 19.02
C SER A 107 -3.15 8.64 19.91
N ARG A 108 -2.81 9.79 19.31
CA ARG A 108 -2.48 11.03 20.03
C ARG A 108 -3.72 11.75 20.51
N THR A 109 -4.76 11.79 19.69
CA THR A 109 -6.03 12.47 20.05
C THR A 109 -6.73 11.80 21.23
N VAL A 110 -6.51 10.50 21.43
CA VAL A 110 -7.06 9.74 22.57
C VAL A 110 -6.23 9.95 23.85
N ALA A 111 -4.91 10.13 23.72
CA ALA A 111 -4.03 10.39 24.87
C ALA A 111 -4.34 11.74 25.53
N ASP A 112 -4.61 12.77 24.73
CA ASP A 112 -4.91 14.13 25.23
C ASP A 112 -6.30 14.25 25.89
N ALA A 113 -7.20 13.31 25.65
CA ALA A 113 -8.56 13.31 26.21
C ALA A 113 -8.68 12.56 27.56
N GLY A 114 -7.58 11.97 28.06
CA GLY A 114 -7.57 11.05 29.20
C GLY A 114 -6.96 11.56 30.52
N GLU A 115 -6.40 12.77 30.58
CA GLU A 115 -5.67 13.23 31.78
C GLU A 115 -6.48 14.21 32.65
N ASP A 116 -7.34 13.65 33.52
CA ASP A 116 -7.81 14.27 34.78
C ASP A 116 -7.30 13.47 36.01
N GLY A 117 -6.18 12.74 35.87
CA GLY A 117 -5.68 11.83 36.90
C GLY A 117 -4.17 11.61 36.87
N ALA A 118 -3.49 12.26 37.81
CA ALA A 118 -2.06 12.21 38.14
C ALA A 118 -1.27 10.90 37.83
N SER A 119 -0.29 10.98 36.92
CA SER A 119 1.11 10.57 37.18
C SER A 119 1.98 10.77 35.93
N GLY A 120 3.11 11.46 36.11
CA GLY A 120 3.95 11.96 35.03
C GLY A 120 4.38 10.93 33.98
N GLN A 121 3.89 11.13 32.77
CA GLN A 121 4.62 10.82 31.54
C GLN A 121 4.88 12.14 30.81
N ALA A 122 6.09 12.26 30.27
CA ALA A 122 6.60 13.49 29.69
C ALA A 122 5.66 13.99 28.57
N ALA A 123 4.87 15.03 28.88
CA ALA A 123 4.15 15.80 27.89
C ALA A 123 5.13 16.15 26.75
N SER A 124 4.82 15.70 25.53
CA SER A 124 5.60 16.10 24.36
C SER A 124 5.56 17.61 24.30
N THR A 125 6.71 18.24 24.51
CA THR A 125 6.79 19.71 24.42
C THR A 125 6.35 20.13 23.01
N PRO A 126 5.59 21.24 22.87
CA PRO A 126 5.07 21.70 21.57
C PRO A 126 6.19 21.93 20.52
N VAL A 127 7.42 22.16 20.98
CA VAL A 127 8.62 22.29 20.15
C VAL A 127 9.04 20.95 19.50
N GLY A 128 8.80 19.82 20.16
CA GLY A 128 9.08 18.49 19.62
C GLY A 128 8.08 18.09 18.53
N GLU A 129 6.82 18.48 18.67
CA GLU A 129 5.76 18.18 17.71
C GLU A 129 5.92 18.97 16.41
N ALA A 130 6.17 20.29 16.51
CA ALA A 130 6.44 21.12 15.36
C ALA A 130 7.65 20.64 14.55
N ARG A 131 8.65 20.04 15.20
CA ARG A 131 9.81 19.42 14.55
C ARG A 131 9.45 18.14 13.80
N LEU A 132 8.60 17.30 14.37
CA LEU A 132 8.14 16.06 13.72
C LEU A 132 7.25 16.37 12.51
N GLU A 133 6.34 17.33 12.63
CA GLU A 133 5.49 17.79 11.52
C GLU A 133 6.33 18.37 10.39
N LEU A 134 7.32 19.21 10.70
CA LEU A 134 8.23 19.77 9.70
C LEU A 134 9.04 18.67 9.00
N ALA A 135 9.60 17.72 9.76
CA ALA A 135 10.33 16.59 9.19
C ALA A 135 9.44 15.74 8.27
N PHE A 136 8.20 15.46 8.67
CA PHE A 136 7.24 14.75 7.83
C PHE A 136 6.93 15.52 6.54
N ALA A 137 6.63 16.83 6.65
CA ALA A 137 6.37 17.69 5.51
C ALA A 137 7.56 17.72 4.53
N GLU A 138 8.79 17.75 5.04
CA GLU A 138 9.99 17.65 4.20
C GLU A 138 10.09 16.31 3.46
N HIS A 139 9.77 15.20 4.13
CA HIS A 139 9.78 13.86 3.51
C HIS A 139 8.73 13.77 2.40
N VAL A 140 7.52 14.26 2.65
CA VAL A 140 6.45 14.34 1.63
C VAL A 140 6.87 15.23 0.46
N ALA A 141 7.43 16.41 0.73
CA ALA A 141 7.89 17.30 -0.32
C ALA A 141 9.02 16.69 -1.17
N LYS A 142 9.94 15.93 -0.55
CA LYS A 142 10.99 15.18 -1.27
C LYS A 142 10.37 14.09 -2.15
N ALA A 143 9.48 13.25 -1.60
CA ALA A 143 8.74 12.25 -2.38
C ALA A 143 7.98 12.86 -3.57
N CYS A 144 7.25 13.96 -3.36
CA CYS A 144 6.56 14.66 -4.42
C CYS A 144 7.51 15.14 -5.52
N ARG A 145 8.66 15.72 -5.16
CA ARG A 145 9.66 16.14 -6.16
C ARG A 145 10.20 14.98 -6.97
N ASP A 146 10.44 13.84 -6.33
CA ASP A 146 10.95 12.64 -7.01
C ASP A 146 9.93 12.08 -8.01
N VAL A 147 8.64 12.07 -7.66
CA VAL A 147 7.54 11.66 -8.55
C VAL A 147 7.39 12.59 -9.75
N HIS A 148 7.51 13.91 -9.54
CA HIS A 148 7.31 14.91 -10.59
C HIS A 148 8.59 15.20 -11.40
N ARG A 149 9.70 14.51 -11.10
CA ARG A 149 10.95 14.69 -11.84
C ARG A 149 10.75 14.18 -13.28
N PRO A 150 10.95 15.03 -14.31
CA PRO A 150 10.86 14.57 -15.69
C PRO A 150 11.91 13.49 -15.94
N ARG A 151 11.50 12.45 -16.67
CA ARG A 151 12.32 11.28 -16.99
C ARG A 151 12.70 11.28 -18.46
#